data_AF-A0AAQ3QNR4-F1
#
_entry.id   AF-A0AAQ3QNR4-F1
#
_cell.length_a   1.000
_cell.length_b   1.000
_cell.length_c   1.000
_cell.angle_alpha   90.00
_cell.angle_beta   90.00
_cell.angle_gamma   90.00
#
_symmetry.space_group_name_H-M   'P 1'
#
loop_
_entity.id
_entity.type
_entity.pdbx_description
1 polymer ?
#
loop_
_entity_poly.entity_id
_entity_poly.type
_entity_poly.pdbx_seq_one_letter_code
_entity_poly.pdbx_strand_id
1 'polypeptide(L)'
;MHGAIEIQRAILMQGRSAMTKTDFIRSTGKFRLERRATMKPLVCACLAQEPDKFLIVGVCGKPRLGAIQGNSFGFAFRTVAEELGAGFSHELFESSWIIVDTVVVRSFMLRLTQKL
;
A
#
# COMPACT_ATOMS: atom_id res chain seq x y z
N MET A 1 5.12 -23.31 16.15
CA MET A 1 4.24 -23.59 14.99
C MET A 1 2.81 -23.03 15.17
N HIS A 2 2.19 -23.15 16.35
CA HIS A 2 0.81 -22.64 16.58
C HIS A 2 0.59 -21.17 16.16
N GLY A 3 1.48 -20.24 16.53
CA GLY A 3 1.32 -18.82 16.17
C GLY A 3 1.36 -18.52 14.65
N ALA A 4 2.10 -19.30 13.86
CA ALA A 4 2.14 -19.10 12.40
C ALA A 4 0.79 -19.45 11.75
N ILE A 5 0.13 -20.49 12.25
CA ILE A 5 -1.20 -20.92 11.79
C ILE A 5 -2.23 -19.84 12.09
N GLU A 6 -2.18 -19.27 13.30
CA GLU A 6 -3.09 -18.19 13.72
C GLU A 6 -2.92 -16.94 12.84
N ILE A 7 -1.68 -16.53 12.59
CA ILE A 7 -1.37 -15.39 11.70
C ILE A 7 -1.90 -15.64 10.29
N GLN A 8 -1.62 -16.81 9.70
CA GLN A 8 -2.09 -17.14 8.34
C GLN A 8 -3.61 -17.19 8.25
N ARG A 9 -4.30 -17.72 9.28
CA ARG A 9 -5.77 -17.69 9.34
C ARG A 9 -6.31 -16.27 9.40
N ALA A 10 -5.71 -15.40 10.21
CA ALA A 10 -6.09 -14.00 10.30
C ALA A 10 -5.93 -13.27 8.95
N ILE A 11 -4.80 -13.48 8.26
CA ILE A 11 -4.55 -12.90 6.93
C ILE A 11 -5.61 -13.36 5.92
N LEU A 12 -5.91 -14.66 5.87
CA LEU A 12 -6.92 -15.21 4.96
C LEU A 12 -8.30 -14.60 5.21
N MET A 13 -8.69 -14.46 6.47
CA MET A 13 -10.00 -13.90 6.83
C MET A 13 -10.11 -12.41 6.45
N GLN A 14 -9.06 -11.63 6.67
CA GLN A 14 -9.03 -10.21 6.27
C GLN A 14 -9.05 -10.07 4.74
N GLY A 15 -8.24 -10.85 4.04
CA GLY A 15 -8.22 -10.88 2.57
C GLY A 15 -9.59 -11.25 1.99
N ARG A 16 -10.26 -12.27 2.55
CA ARG A 16 -11.62 -12.64 2.16
C ARG A 16 -12.62 -11.51 2.36
N SER A 17 -12.58 -10.80 3.49
CA SER A 17 -13.47 -9.67 3.73
C SER A 17 -13.23 -8.55 2.71
N ALA A 18 -11.96 -8.24 2.40
CA ALA A 18 -11.61 -7.20 1.43
C ALA A 18 -12.05 -7.55 -0.01
N MET A 19 -12.06 -8.83 -0.37
CA MET A 19 -12.52 -9.29 -1.70
C MET A 19 -14.04 -9.34 -1.84
N THR A 20 -14.77 -9.60 -0.76
CA THR A 20 -16.22 -9.84 -0.81
C THR A 20 -17.05 -8.60 -0.55
N LYS A 21 -16.52 -7.62 0.20
CA LYS A 21 -17.21 -6.35 0.47
C LYS A 21 -16.90 -5.33 -0.63
N THR A 22 -17.93 -4.62 -1.07
CA THR A 22 -17.79 -3.49 -1.99
C THR A 22 -16.95 -2.38 -1.35
N ASP A 23 -16.23 -1.62 -2.18
CA ASP A 23 -15.41 -0.45 -1.82
C ASP A 23 -14.16 -0.69 -0.96
N PHE A 24 -13.86 -1.93 -0.52
CA PHE A 24 -12.62 -2.27 0.20
C PHE A 24 -11.39 -2.29 -0.73
N ILE A 25 -11.57 -2.65 -2.00
CA ILE A 25 -10.54 -2.55 -3.03
C ILE A 25 -10.99 -1.51 -4.04
N ARG A 26 -10.28 -0.38 -4.11
CA ARG A 26 -10.57 0.70 -5.05
C ARG A 26 -9.47 0.78 -6.08
N SER A 27 -9.84 0.85 -7.36
CA SER A 27 -8.89 1.14 -8.44
C SER A 27 -9.02 2.61 -8.83
N THR A 28 -7.95 3.37 -8.66
CA THR A 28 -7.83 4.75 -9.14
C THR A 28 -6.93 4.74 -10.39
N GLY A 29 -7.35 5.41 -11.48
CA GLY A 29 -6.57 5.51 -12.74
C GLY A 29 -7.10 4.71 -13.95
N LYS A 30 -6.88 5.29 -15.15
CA LYS A 30 -7.59 5.11 -16.44
C LYS A 30 -7.62 3.66 -16.98
N PHE A 31 -8.86 3.19 -17.21
CA PHE A 31 -9.42 2.14 -18.09
C PHE A 31 -8.58 0.96 -18.60
N ARG A 32 -9.23 -0.22 -18.53
CA ARG A 32 -8.86 -1.47 -19.18
C ARG A 32 -9.62 -1.59 -20.50
N LEU A 33 -8.90 -1.67 -21.63
CA LEU A 33 -9.41 -2.25 -22.87
C LEU A 33 -8.51 -3.46 -23.22
N GLU A 34 -9.14 -4.63 -23.18
CA GLU A 34 -8.74 -5.92 -23.78
C GLU A 34 -7.41 -6.62 -23.38
N ARG A 35 -7.58 -7.88 -22.94
CA ARG A 35 -6.66 -9.05 -23.00
C ARG A 35 -5.22 -8.96 -22.44
N ARG A 36 -4.71 -7.81 -22.00
CA ARG A 36 -3.46 -7.70 -21.22
C ARG A 36 -3.69 -6.89 -19.95
N ALA A 37 -4.09 -7.57 -18.88
CA ALA A 37 -4.08 -6.95 -17.55
C ALA A 37 -2.62 -6.73 -17.12
N THR A 38 -2.12 -5.51 -17.25
CA THR A 38 -0.91 -5.10 -16.52
C THR A 38 -1.25 -5.14 -15.03
N MET A 39 -0.48 -5.89 -14.25
CA MET A 39 -0.62 -5.90 -12.78
C MET A 39 -0.46 -4.47 -12.28
N LYS A 40 -1.53 -3.88 -11.72
CA LYS A 40 -1.46 -2.56 -11.11
C LYS A 40 -0.73 -2.65 -9.77
N PRO A 41 0.06 -1.64 -9.40
CA PRO A 41 0.57 -1.53 -8.03
C PRO A 41 -0.61 -1.43 -7.04
N LEU A 42 -0.44 -2.02 -5.85
CA LEU A 42 -1.43 -2.04 -4.77
C LEU A 42 -0.92 -1.20 -3.60
N VAL A 43 -1.82 -0.42 -2.99
CA VAL A 43 -1.57 0.26 -1.71
C VAL A 43 -2.56 -0.28 -0.68
N CYS A 44 -2.04 -0.71 0.47
CA CYS A 44 -2.83 -1.09 1.64
C CYS A 44 -2.58 -0.07 2.74
N ALA A 45 -3.62 0.31 3.49
CA ALA A 45 -3.50 1.20 4.63
C ALA A 45 -4.26 0.61 5.83
N CYS A 46 -3.66 0.70 7.01
CA CYS A 46 -4.31 0.34 8.27
C CYS A 46 -3.90 1.32 9.37
N LEU A 47 -4.66 1.32 10.47
CA LEU A 47 -4.27 2.05 11.67
C LEU A 47 -2.93 1.49 12.18
N ALA A 48 -2.03 2.39 12.56
CA ALA A 48 -0.79 2.03 13.22
C ALA A 48 -1.06 1.71 14.71
N GLN A 49 -0.06 1.17 15.39
CA GLN A 49 -0.12 0.96 16.84
C GLN A 49 -0.19 2.30 17.59
N GLU A 50 0.46 3.33 17.04
CA GLU A 50 0.40 4.69 17.57
C GLU A 50 -0.97 5.33 17.28
N PRO A 51 -1.54 6.07 18.25
CA PRO A 51 -2.81 6.76 18.05
C PRO A 51 -2.69 7.78 16.93
N ASP A 52 -3.78 7.96 16.18
CA ASP A 52 -3.90 8.92 15.08
C ASP A 52 -2.87 8.76 13.95
N LYS A 53 -2.24 7.58 13.83
CA LYS A 53 -1.32 7.28 12.72
C LYS A 53 -1.82 6.12 11.86
N PHE A 54 -1.45 6.16 10.60
CA PHE A 54 -1.71 5.10 9.63
C PHE A 54 -0.39 4.51 9.13
N LEU A 55 -0.34 3.18 9.11
CA LEU A 55 0.67 2.44 8.36
C LEU A 55 0.15 2.25 6.93
N ILE A 56 0.92 2.74 5.96
CA ILE A 56 0.66 2.59 4.53
C ILE A 56 1.73 1.67 3.95
N VAL A 57 1.33 0.69 3.13
CA VAL A 57 2.22 -0.27 2.47
C VAL A 57 1.92 -0.29 0.98
N GLY A 58 2.94 -0.16 0.15
CA GLY A 58 2.86 -0.23 -1.31
C GLY A 58 3.50 -1.50 -1.85
N VAL A 59 2.84 -2.20 -2.76
CA VAL A 59 3.30 -3.45 -3.37
C VAL A 59 3.21 -3.34 -4.89
N CYS A 60 4.34 -3.46 -5.58
CA CYS A 60 4.36 -3.59 -7.04
C CYS A 60 4.00 -5.03 -7.44
N GLY A 61 3.15 -5.19 -8.46
CA GLY A 61 2.81 -6.51 -8.97
C GLY A 61 4.00 -7.19 -9.64
N LYS A 62 4.29 -8.43 -9.26
CA LYS A 62 5.24 -9.30 -9.96
C LYS A 62 4.48 -10.32 -10.81
N PRO A 63 4.23 -10.05 -12.11
CA PRO A 63 3.41 -10.91 -12.96
C PRO A 63 4.07 -12.29 -13.23
N ARG A 64 5.37 -12.44 -12.99
CA ARG A 64 6.12 -13.69 -13.16
C ARG A 64 6.95 -13.98 -11.93
N LEU A 65 7.02 -15.24 -11.52
CA LEU A 65 7.94 -15.70 -10.51
C LEU A 65 9.38 -15.42 -10.98
N GLY A 66 10.20 -14.79 -10.13
CA GLY A 66 11.57 -14.38 -10.48
C GLY A 66 11.68 -13.02 -11.20
N ALA A 67 10.60 -12.26 -11.35
CA ALA A 67 10.69 -10.89 -11.86
C ALA A 67 11.59 -10.02 -10.96
N ILE A 68 12.62 -9.43 -11.57
CA ILE A 68 13.67 -8.63 -10.91
C ILE A 68 13.21 -7.19 -10.65
N GLN A 69 12.10 -6.75 -11.26
CA GLN A 69 11.59 -5.39 -11.05
C GLN A 69 11.28 -5.15 -9.56
N GLY A 70 11.98 -4.16 -9.00
CA GLY A 70 11.89 -3.75 -7.61
C GLY A 70 10.63 -2.94 -7.31
N ASN A 71 10.48 -2.56 -6.04
CA ASN A 71 9.32 -1.80 -5.57
C ASN A 71 9.58 -0.28 -5.73
N SER A 72 8.77 0.42 -6.54
CA SER A 72 8.93 1.86 -6.77
C SER A 72 8.32 2.74 -5.66
N PHE A 73 7.57 2.16 -4.72
CA PHE A 73 6.85 2.93 -3.70
C PHE A 73 7.76 3.63 -2.70
N GLY A 74 8.95 3.12 -2.41
CA GLY A 74 9.84 3.73 -1.41
C GLY A 74 10.19 5.18 -1.73
N PHE A 75 10.56 5.45 -2.99
CA PHE A 75 10.86 6.81 -3.45
C PHE A 75 9.60 7.68 -3.53
N ALA A 76 8.48 7.12 -4.01
CA ALA A 76 7.22 7.85 -4.12
C ALA A 76 6.69 8.27 -2.75
N PHE A 77 6.71 7.39 -1.75
CA PHE A 77 6.25 7.69 -0.39
C PHE A 77 7.07 8.80 0.25
N ARG A 78 8.40 8.73 0.16
CA ARG A 78 9.30 9.77 0.68
C ARG A 78 9.01 11.12 0.03
N THR A 79 8.97 11.16 -1.30
CA THR A 79 8.72 12.39 -2.07
C THR A 79 7.39 13.03 -1.66
N VAL A 80 6.33 12.24 -1.54
CA VAL A 80 5.01 12.75 -1.16
C VAL A 80 5.00 13.24 0.30
N ALA A 81 5.65 12.53 1.21
CA ALA A 81 5.69 12.90 2.61
C ALA A 81 6.47 14.22 2.83
N GLU A 82 7.60 14.38 2.14
CA GLU A 82 8.38 15.63 2.11
C GLU A 82 7.57 16.79 1.52
N GLU A 83 6.87 16.59 0.39
CA GLU A 83 6.03 17.62 -0.25
C GLU A 83 4.87 18.08 0.64
N LEU A 84 4.34 17.21 1.50
CA LEU A 84 3.24 17.52 2.40
C LEU A 84 3.70 18.15 3.72
N GLY A 85 5.01 18.19 4.00
CA GLY A 85 5.55 18.66 5.27
C GLY A 85 5.05 17.85 6.48
N ALA A 86 4.63 16.60 6.25
CA ALA A 86 4.06 15.75 7.28
C ALA A 86 5.18 15.15 8.15
N GLY A 87 4.92 14.96 9.44
CA GLY A 87 5.75 14.08 10.25
C GLY A 87 5.59 12.65 9.73
N PHE A 88 6.67 12.03 9.27
CA PHE A 88 6.66 10.64 8.85
C PHE A 88 7.82 9.87 9.48
N SER A 89 7.54 8.63 9.87
CA SER A 89 8.58 7.69 10.30
C SER A 89 8.90 6.76 9.12
N HIS A 90 10.15 6.79 8.67
CA HIS A 90 10.69 5.88 7.66
C HIS A 90 11.93 5.21 8.27
N GLU A 91 11.93 3.89 8.39
CA GLU A 91 13.18 3.18 8.65
C GLU A 91 14.02 3.24 7.36
N LEU A 92 15.30 3.61 7.48
CA LEU A 92 16.20 4.03 6.40
C LEU A 92 16.51 2.97 5.32
N PHE A 93 15.84 1.81 5.32
CA PHE A 93 16.00 0.73 4.34
C PHE A 93 14.78 0.71 3.42
N GLU A 94 14.98 0.64 2.09
CA GLU A 94 13.95 0.67 1.02
C GLU A 94 12.52 0.32 1.50
N SER A 95 11.87 1.33 2.07
CA SER A 95 10.71 1.06 2.90
C SER A 95 9.51 1.25 1.99
N SER A 96 9.02 0.12 1.45
CA SER A 96 7.73 0.02 0.77
C SER A 96 6.54 0.23 1.72
N TRP A 97 6.79 0.88 2.85
CA TRP A 97 5.83 1.28 3.84
C TRP A 97 6.18 2.66 4.39
N ILE A 98 5.23 3.33 5.04
CA ILE A 98 5.42 4.62 5.70
C ILE A 98 4.35 4.77 6.77
N ILE A 99 4.70 5.44 7.88
CA ILE A 99 3.73 5.85 8.89
C ILE A 99 3.49 7.35 8.75
N VAL A 100 2.22 7.74 8.65
CA VAL A 100 1.79 9.14 8.52
C VAL A 100 0.63 9.45 9.46
N ASP A 101 0.47 10.72 9.82
CA ASP A 101 -0.67 11.17 10.63
C ASP A 101 -2.00 11.03 9.87
N THR A 102 -3.07 10.69 10.60
CA THR A 102 -4.42 10.47 10.05
C THR A 102 -4.91 11.68 9.26
N VAL A 103 -4.56 12.89 9.71
CA VAL A 103 -4.96 14.15 9.07
C VAL A 103 -4.38 14.31 7.66
N VAL A 104 -3.22 13.69 7.37
CA VAL A 104 -2.57 13.80 6.06
C VAL A 104 -2.86 12.62 5.12
N VAL A 105 -3.45 11.52 5.60
CA VAL A 105 -3.66 10.27 4.81
C VAL A 105 -4.39 10.55 3.49
N ARG A 106 -5.47 11.34 3.52
CA ARG A 106 -6.24 11.65 2.29
C ARG A 106 -5.41 12.41 1.27
N SER A 107 -4.70 13.45 1.71
CA SER A 107 -3.83 14.27 0.85
C SER A 107 -2.63 13.46 0.33
N PHE A 108 -2.10 12.58 1.17
CA PHE A 108 -1.05 11.62 0.82
C PHE A 108 -1.50 10.70 -0.32
N MET A 109 -2.67 10.04 -0.18
CA MET A 109 -3.20 9.15 -1.23
C MET A 109 -3.46 9.89 -2.55
N LEU A 110 -4.00 11.11 -2.49
CA LEU A 110 -4.22 11.93 -3.68
C LEU A 110 -2.90 12.26 -4.40
N ARG A 111 -1.89 12.76 -3.66
CA ARG A 111 -0.60 13.12 -4.25
C ARG A 111 0.17 11.90 -4.75
N LEU A 112 0.07 10.77 -4.05
CA LEU A 112 0.68 9.51 -4.46
C LEU A 112 0.21 9.04 -5.84
N THR A 113 -1.07 9.20 -6.18
CA THR A 113 -1.58 8.84 -7.52
C THR A 113 -0.96 9.63 -8.67
N GLN A 114 -0.28 10.76 -8.38
CA GLN A 114 0.43 11.56 -9.38
C GLN A 114 1.90 11.16 -9.53
N LYS A 115 2.42 10.30 -8.64
CA LYS A 115 3.83 9.90 -8.56
C LYS A 115 4.08 8.45 -9.00
N LEU A 116 3.01 7.68 -9.25
CA LEU A 116 3.03 6.29 -9.73
C LEU A 116 2.58 6.23 -11.20
#